data_AF-A0A554LL40-F1
#
_entry.id   AF-A0A554LL40-F1
#
_cell.length_a   1.000
_cell.length_b   1.000
_cell.length_c   1.000
_cell.angle_alpha   90.00
_cell.angle_beta   90.00
_cell.angle_gamma   90.00
#
_symmetry.space_group_name_H-M   'P 1'
#
loop_
_entity.id
_entity.type
_entity.pdbx_description
1 polymer ?
#
loop_
_entity_poly.entity_id
_entity_poly.type
_entity_poly.pdbx_seq_one_letter_code
_entity_poly.pdbx_strand_id
1 'polypeptide(L)'
;MELSKAIREFLEYCEIEKGLSKRTIDNYADYLHRFLAFCDKNEITQTEMLTYEVNKRYRLKLNINETMQKNTQNYHLIAIRNFLKYCQKNNISALSPEKIELAKVDERVIEHLSAGELANILSQIDTDSSIGLRDRTILEVLFSTGLRIHEIVSLDVEQVKNNELTISGKGGKARLVF
;
A
#
# COMPACT_ATOMS: atom_id res chain seq x y z
N MET A 1 15.03 -19.83 14.53
CA MET A 1 13.66 -20.15 14.08
C MET A 1 13.65 -20.10 12.58
N GLU A 2 13.00 -21.07 11.93
CA GLU A 2 12.96 -21.13 10.47
C GLU A 2 12.33 -19.85 9.89
N LEU A 3 12.99 -19.24 8.91
CA LEU A 3 12.60 -17.96 8.34
C LEU A 3 11.23 -18.01 7.66
N SER A 4 10.96 -19.08 6.90
CA SER A 4 9.69 -19.28 6.21
C SER A 4 8.52 -19.33 7.21
N LYS A 5 8.69 -20.09 8.30
CA LYS A 5 7.75 -20.21 9.41
C LYS A 5 7.54 -18.86 10.10
N ALA A 6 8.61 -18.12 10.37
CA ALA A 6 8.54 -16.80 10.98
C ALA A 6 7.73 -15.79 10.14
N ILE A 7 7.93 -15.80 8.83
CA ILE A 7 7.19 -14.92 7.91
C ILE A 7 5.70 -15.28 7.93
N ARG A 8 5.36 -16.57 7.90
CA ARG A 8 3.95 -17.01 7.99
C ARG A 8 3.30 -16.56 9.30
N GLU A 9 3.94 -16.81 10.45
CA GLU A 9 3.42 -16.40 11.76
C GLU A 9 3.30 -14.87 11.88
N PHE A 10 4.19 -14.10 11.24
CA PHE A 10 4.05 -12.65 11.15
C PHE A 10 2.84 -12.20 10.34
N LEU A 11 2.53 -12.86 9.23
CA LEU A 11 1.37 -12.54 8.41
C LEU A 11 0.07 -12.87 9.15
N GLU A 12 0.01 -14.02 9.83
CA GLU A 12 -1.09 -14.39 10.72
C GLU A 12 -1.27 -13.38 11.86
N TYR A 13 -0.17 -12.94 12.50
CA TYR A 13 -0.17 -11.88 13.50
C TYR A 13 -0.75 -10.57 12.95
N CYS A 14 -0.41 -10.22 11.70
CA CYS A 14 -0.92 -9.01 11.05
C CYS A 14 -2.42 -9.08 10.77
N GLU A 15 -2.94 -10.27 10.46
CA GLU A 15 -4.37 -10.52 10.26
C GLU A 15 -5.15 -10.51 11.58
N ILE A 16 -4.74 -11.35 12.54
CA ILE A 16 -5.53 -11.66 13.73
C ILE A 16 -5.35 -10.59 14.81
N GLU A 17 -4.11 -10.25 15.16
CA GLU A 17 -3.84 -9.35 16.29
C GLU A 17 -3.86 -7.87 15.89
N LYS A 18 -3.35 -7.54 14.70
CA LYS A 18 -3.32 -6.14 14.24
C LYS A 18 -4.56 -5.72 13.47
N GLY A 19 -5.39 -6.66 13.01
CA GLY A 19 -6.56 -6.37 12.20
C GLY A 19 -6.24 -5.58 10.94
N LEU A 20 -5.08 -5.82 10.31
CA LEU A 20 -4.71 -5.11 9.09
C LEU A 20 -5.63 -5.52 7.95
N SER A 21 -5.93 -4.58 7.04
CA SER A 21 -6.70 -4.91 5.84
C SER A 21 -6.01 -5.99 5.02
N LYS A 22 -6.80 -6.88 4.40
CA LYS A 22 -6.31 -7.93 3.48
C LYS A 22 -5.29 -7.42 2.47
N ARG A 23 -5.57 -6.28 1.82
CA ARG A 23 -4.65 -5.66 0.86
C ARG A 23 -3.27 -5.34 1.44
N THR A 24 -3.21 -4.91 2.70
CA THR A 24 -1.92 -4.62 3.35
C THR A 24 -1.16 -5.91 3.66
N ILE A 25 -1.87 -6.97 4.06
CA ILE A 25 -1.29 -8.29 4.31
C ILE A 25 -0.77 -8.89 3.00
N ASP A 26 -1.55 -8.86 1.92
CA ASP A 26 -1.15 -9.34 0.59
C ASP A 26 0.14 -8.61 0.13
N ASN A 27 0.19 -7.29 0.27
CA ASN A 27 1.39 -6.51 -0.05
C ASN A 27 2.60 -6.95 0.78
N TYR A 28 2.44 -7.14 2.10
CA TYR A 28 3.53 -7.63 2.95
C TYR A 28 3.97 -9.04 2.54
N ALA A 29 3.04 -9.93 2.25
CA ALA A 29 3.31 -11.29 1.79
C ALA A 29 4.15 -11.26 0.50
N ASP A 30 3.73 -10.49 -0.51
CA ASP A 30 4.45 -10.36 -1.77
C ASP A 30 5.90 -9.91 -1.57
N TYR A 31 6.12 -8.88 -0.75
CA TYR A 31 7.45 -8.35 -0.49
C TYR A 31 8.32 -9.31 0.33
N LEU A 32 7.74 -9.99 1.31
CA LEU A 32 8.45 -10.94 2.17
C LEU A 32 8.74 -12.26 1.47
N HIS A 33 7.87 -12.74 0.58
CA HIS A 33 8.14 -13.93 -0.23
C HIS A 33 9.28 -13.70 -1.23
N ARG A 34 9.35 -12.50 -1.83
CA ARG A 34 10.50 -12.12 -2.67
C ARG A 34 11.80 -12.06 -1.86
N PHE A 35 11.73 -11.58 -0.61
CA PHE A 35 12.88 -11.59 0.29
C PHE A 35 13.28 -13.01 0.70
N LEU A 36 12.32 -13.87 1.03
CA LEU A 36 12.53 -15.27 1.35
C LEU A 36 13.20 -16.00 0.18
N ALA A 37 12.71 -15.83 -1.05
CA ALA A 37 13.32 -16.43 -2.24
C ALA A 37 14.77 -15.96 -2.48
N PHE A 38 15.11 -14.73 -2.07
CA PHE A 38 16.49 -14.26 -2.05
C PHE A 38 17.31 -14.94 -0.95
N CYS A 39 16.77 -15.06 0.26
CA CYS A 39 17.41 -15.73 1.38
C CYS A 39 17.68 -17.21 1.09
N ASP A 40 16.72 -17.93 0.50
CA ASP A 40 16.84 -19.35 0.14
C ASP A 40 18.00 -19.58 -0.83
N LYS A 41 18.13 -18.72 -1.85
CA LYS A 41 19.25 -18.77 -2.82
C LYS A 41 20.62 -18.51 -2.20
N ASN A 42 20.66 -17.91 -1.01
CA ASN A 42 21.89 -17.61 -0.28
C ASN A 42 22.01 -18.49 0.98
N GLU A 43 21.23 -19.57 1.08
CA GLU A 43 21.25 -20.54 2.19
C GLU A 43 20.92 -19.94 3.57
N ILE A 44 20.16 -18.84 3.58
CA ILE A 44 19.73 -18.15 4.80
C ILE A 44 18.36 -18.70 5.20
N THR A 45 18.36 -19.75 6.03
CA THR A 45 17.14 -20.48 6.39
C THR A 45 16.59 -20.12 7.77
N GLN A 46 17.39 -19.47 8.62
CA GLN A 46 17.01 -19.09 9.99
C GLN A 46 16.96 -17.57 10.16
N THR A 47 16.06 -17.09 11.04
CA THR A 47 15.92 -15.66 11.35
C THR A 47 17.19 -15.04 11.93
N GLU A 48 17.98 -15.81 12.70
CA GLU A 48 19.24 -15.36 13.32
C GLU A 48 20.36 -15.11 12.31
N MET A 49 20.26 -15.72 11.12
CA MET A 49 21.19 -15.51 10.01
C MET A 49 20.91 -14.20 9.27
N LEU A 50 19.81 -13.50 9.58
CA LEU A 50 19.55 -12.17 9.06
C LEU A 50 20.52 -11.19 9.69
N THR A 51 21.57 -10.84 8.95
CA THR A 51 22.57 -9.85 9.36
C THR A 51 22.43 -8.55 8.58
N TYR A 52 23.15 -7.51 9.01
CA TYR A 52 23.24 -6.26 8.26
C TYR A 52 23.73 -6.49 6.82
N GLU A 53 24.68 -7.41 6.63
CA GLU A 53 25.23 -7.73 5.31
C GLU A 53 24.20 -8.42 4.40
N VAL A 54 23.33 -9.28 4.95
CA VAL A 54 22.20 -9.86 4.20
C VAL A 54 21.26 -8.76 3.71
N ASN A 55 20.89 -7.83 4.57
CA ASN A 55 20.04 -6.68 4.20
C ASN A 55 20.71 -5.82 3.12
N LYS A 56 22.01 -5.55 3.24
CA LYS A 56 22.78 -4.79 2.25
C LYS A 56 22.80 -5.49 0.89
N ARG A 57 23.07 -6.80 0.85
CA ARG A 57 23.03 -7.60 -0.38
C ARG A 57 21.63 -7.61 -1.02
N TYR A 58 20.58 -7.70 -0.22
CA TYR A 58 19.21 -7.63 -0.72
C TYR A 58 18.89 -6.24 -1.31
N ARG A 59 19.28 -5.15 -0.64
CA ARG A 59 19.16 -3.78 -1.17
C ARG A 59 19.87 -3.62 -2.51
N LEU A 60 21.09 -4.14 -2.62
CA LEU A 60 21.81 -4.16 -3.89
C LEU A 60 21.03 -4.94 -4.94
N LYS A 61 20.49 -6.13 -4.62
CA LYS A 61 19.67 -6.92 -5.54
C LYS A 61 18.45 -6.18 -6.07
N LEU A 62 17.78 -5.38 -5.22
CA LEU A 62 16.66 -4.53 -5.64
C LEU A 62 17.10 -3.40 -6.59
N ASN A 63 18.37 -3.00 -6.53
CA ASN A 63 18.94 -1.90 -7.32
C ASN A 63 19.65 -2.34 -8.62
N ILE A 64 19.95 -3.64 -8.78
CA ILE A 64 20.91 -4.15 -9.80
C ILE A 64 20.59 -3.77 -11.27
N ASN A 65 19.38 -3.30 -11.59
CA ASN A 65 19.04 -2.91 -12.97
C ASN A 65 18.36 -1.54 -13.12
N GLU A 66 18.31 -0.69 -12.08
CA GLU A 66 17.53 0.58 -12.05
C GLU A 66 16.03 0.49 -12.43
N THR A 67 15.54 -0.70 -12.78
CA THR A 67 14.15 -0.98 -13.15
C THR A 67 13.17 -0.69 -12.02
N MET A 68 13.62 -0.76 -10.77
CA MET A 68 12.77 -0.58 -9.60
C MET A 68 12.94 0.79 -8.98
N GLN A 69 11.87 1.59 -9.04
CA GLN A 69 11.81 2.90 -8.40
C GLN A 69 12.11 2.82 -6.90
N LYS A 70 12.78 3.85 -6.35
CA LYS A 70 13.15 3.94 -4.92
C LYS A 70 11.95 3.74 -3.98
N ASN A 71 10.76 4.21 -4.36
CA ASN A 71 9.52 3.98 -3.61
C ASN A 71 9.19 2.49 -3.46
N THR A 72 9.29 1.74 -4.56
CA THR A 72 9.05 0.30 -4.55
C THR A 72 10.09 -0.44 -3.72
N GLN A 73 11.35 -0.04 -3.79
CA GLN A 73 12.40 -0.58 -2.92
C GLN A 73 12.08 -0.31 -1.44
N ASN A 74 11.60 0.89 -1.10
CA ASN A 74 11.19 1.21 0.26
C ASN A 74 10.02 0.36 0.74
N TYR A 75 9.05 0.01 -0.10
CA TYR A 75 7.97 -0.91 0.31
C TYR A 75 8.51 -2.28 0.73
N HIS A 76 9.50 -2.83 0.02
CA HIS A 76 10.19 -4.05 0.44
C HIS A 76 10.85 -3.89 1.82
N LEU A 77 11.59 -2.80 2.02
CA LEU A 77 12.30 -2.55 3.27
C LEU A 77 11.34 -2.28 4.44
N ILE A 78 10.19 -1.65 4.20
CA ILE A 78 9.13 -1.45 5.19
C ILE A 78 8.53 -2.80 5.62
N ALA A 79 8.27 -3.71 4.68
CA ALA A 79 7.78 -5.04 5.01
C ALA A 79 8.79 -5.81 5.88
N ILE A 80 10.07 -5.83 5.48
CA ILE A 80 11.15 -6.46 6.25
C ILE A 80 11.27 -5.82 7.64
N ARG A 81 11.24 -4.49 7.74
CA ARG A 81 11.34 -3.79 9.03
C ARG A 81 10.18 -4.17 9.97
N ASN A 82 8.96 -4.26 9.46
CA ASN A 82 7.80 -4.66 10.28
C ASN A 82 7.89 -6.13 10.71
N PHE A 83 8.35 -7.01 9.83
CA PHE A 83 8.65 -8.40 10.17
C PHE A 83 9.71 -8.52 11.27
N LEU A 84 10.81 -7.76 11.18
CA LEU A 84 11.83 -7.75 12.23
C LEU A 84 11.29 -7.17 13.55
N LYS A 85 10.40 -6.17 13.52
CA LYS A 85 9.73 -5.66 14.72
C LYS A 85 8.89 -6.73 15.39
N TYR A 86 8.22 -7.56 14.60
CA TYR A 86 7.52 -8.73 15.12
C TYR A 86 8.47 -9.75 15.73
N CYS A 87 9.61 -10.04 15.09
CA CYS A 87 10.62 -10.93 15.66
C CYS A 87 11.10 -10.42 17.02
N GLN A 88 11.44 -9.12 17.10
CA GLN A 88 11.85 -8.48 18.34
C GLN A 88 10.78 -8.54 19.43
N LYS A 89 9.50 -8.26 19.09
CA LYS A 89 8.36 -8.35 20.04
C LYS A 89 8.23 -9.75 20.64
N ASN A 90 8.49 -10.79 19.85
CA ASN A 90 8.33 -12.19 20.26
C ASN A 90 9.64 -12.84 20.74
N ASN A 91 10.69 -12.04 20.99
CA ASN A 91 12.02 -12.52 21.39
C ASN A 91 12.64 -13.54 20.41
N ILE A 92 12.30 -13.45 19.13
CA ILE A 92 12.89 -14.25 18.06
C ILE A 92 14.20 -13.57 17.63
N SER A 93 15.32 -14.30 17.73
CA SER A 93 16.63 -13.79 17.32
C SER A 93 16.66 -13.46 15.83
N ALA A 94 16.94 -12.18 15.51
CA ALA A 94 17.03 -11.62 14.16
C ALA A 94 17.75 -10.26 14.17
N LEU A 95 18.02 -9.70 12.97
CA LEU A 95 18.52 -8.34 12.82
C LEU A 95 17.60 -7.33 13.53
N SER A 96 18.18 -6.35 14.23
CA SER A 96 17.40 -5.24 14.79
C SER A 96 16.66 -4.46 13.67
N PRO A 97 15.37 -4.13 13.84
CA PRO A 97 14.59 -3.38 12.84
C PRO A 97 15.18 -2.01 12.50
N GLU A 98 15.91 -1.40 13.44
CA GLU A 98 16.56 -0.10 13.28
C GLU A 98 17.72 -0.12 12.27
N LYS A 99 18.29 -1.31 12.03
CA LYS A 99 19.35 -1.52 11.02
C LYS A 99 18.82 -1.59 9.59
N ILE A 100 17.49 -1.56 9.41
CA ILE A 100 16.88 -1.36 8.10
C ILE A 100 16.76 0.13 7.86
N GLU A 101 17.48 0.67 6.88
CA GLU A 101 17.41 2.08 6.47
C GLU A 101 16.60 2.21 5.18
N LEU A 102 15.72 3.21 5.10
CA LEU A 102 14.99 3.50 3.86
C LEU A 102 15.82 4.40 2.96
N ALA A 103 15.70 4.20 1.65
CA ALA A 103 16.25 5.14 0.68
C ALA A 103 15.51 6.47 0.78
N LYS A 104 16.24 7.59 0.70
CA LYS A 104 15.63 8.90 0.53
C LYS A 104 14.94 8.95 -0.84
N VAL A 105 13.65 9.26 -0.83
CA VAL A 105 12.85 9.48 -2.04
C VAL A 105 12.54 10.97 -2.07
N ASP A 106 12.77 11.59 -3.22
CA ASP A 106 12.40 12.97 -3.44
C ASP A 106 10.87 13.10 -3.41
N GLU A 107 10.38 14.19 -2.83
CA GLU A 107 8.95 14.45 -2.82
C GLU A 107 8.45 14.54 -4.27
N ARG A 108 7.44 13.74 -4.58
CA ARG A 108 6.80 13.81 -5.88
C ARG A 108 6.10 15.16 -5.98
N VAL A 109 6.43 15.94 -7.00
CA VAL A 109 5.64 17.11 -7.37
C VAL A 109 4.24 16.62 -7.73
N ILE A 110 3.25 17.05 -6.95
CA ILE A 110 1.85 16.77 -7.24
C ILE A 110 1.41 17.82 -8.26
N GLU A 111 1.22 17.38 -9.51
CA GLU A 111 0.50 18.18 -10.50
C GLU A 111 -0.97 18.22 -10.10
N HIS A 112 -1.55 19.43 -10.11
CA HIS A 112 -2.94 19.66 -9.79
C HIS A 112 -3.67 20.10 -11.05
N LEU A 113 -4.93 19.69 -11.19
CA LEU A 113 -5.79 20.17 -12.25
C LEU A 113 -6.31 21.56 -11.90
N SER A 114 -6.19 22.50 -12.83
CA SER A 114 -6.86 23.79 -12.76
C SER A 114 -8.36 23.65 -13.03
N ALA A 115 -9.14 24.64 -12.60
CA ALA A 115 -10.58 24.67 -12.86
C ALA A 115 -10.92 24.66 -14.37
N GLY A 116 -10.08 25.29 -15.19
CA GLY A 116 -10.25 25.30 -16.65
C GLY A 116 -9.97 23.94 -17.29
N GLU A 117 -8.93 23.24 -16.84
CA GLU A 117 -8.65 21.87 -17.31
C GLU A 117 -9.77 20.91 -16.91
N LEU A 118 -10.30 21.03 -15.69
CA LEU A 118 -11.45 20.25 -15.24
C LEU A 118 -12.67 20.52 -16.13
N ALA A 119 -13.02 21.78 -16.36
CA ALA A 119 -14.15 22.16 -17.21
C ALA A 119 -14.00 21.60 -18.64
N ASN A 120 -12.77 21.60 -19.18
CA ASN A 120 -12.48 21.02 -20.48
C ASN A 120 -12.63 19.49 -20.48
N ILE A 121 -12.11 18.78 -19.48
CA ILE A 121 -12.30 17.31 -19.37
C ILE A 121 -13.78 16.97 -19.34
N LEU A 122 -14.52 17.69 -18.50
CA LEU A 122 -15.95 17.51 -18.30
C LEU A 122 -16.74 17.75 -19.61
N SER A 123 -16.39 18.76 -20.40
CA SER A 123 -17.11 19.11 -21.64
C SER A 123 -16.91 18.12 -22.79
N GLN A 124 -15.88 17.27 -22.75
CA GLN A 124 -15.63 16.24 -23.77
C GLN A 124 -16.46 14.96 -23.56
N ILE A 125 -17.21 14.85 -22.47
CA ILE A 125 -17.96 13.65 -22.13
C ILE A 125 -19.31 13.67 -22.85
N ASP A 126 -19.56 12.62 -23.65
CA ASP A 126 -20.83 12.43 -24.36
C ASP A 126 -21.97 12.03 -23.42
N THR A 127 -22.76 13.02 -23.00
CA THR A 127 -23.91 12.83 -22.10
C THR A 127 -25.17 12.28 -22.77
N ASP A 128 -25.16 12.01 -24.08
CA ASP A 128 -26.29 11.37 -24.76
C ASP A 128 -26.31 9.85 -24.51
N SER A 129 -25.19 9.30 -24.03
CA SER A 129 -25.08 7.90 -23.62
C SER A 129 -25.21 7.72 -22.11
N SER A 130 -25.80 6.60 -21.68
CA SER A 130 -25.86 6.23 -20.26
C SER A 130 -24.47 6.08 -19.62
N ILE A 131 -23.48 5.67 -20.41
CA ILE A 131 -22.08 5.55 -19.98
C ILE A 131 -21.50 6.93 -19.72
N GLY A 132 -21.68 7.88 -20.64
CA GLY A 132 -21.14 9.22 -20.45
C GLY A 132 -21.85 10.01 -19.35
N LEU A 133 -23.16 9.80 -19.14
CA LEU A 133 -23.85 10.31 -17.95
C LEU A 133 -23.20 9.80 -16.67
N ARG A 134 -22.94 8.49 -16.58
CA ARG A 134 -22.25 7.89 -15.42
C ARG A 134 -20.86 8.48 -15.22
N ASP A 135 -20.06 8.55 -16.27
CA ASP A 135 -18.67 9.01 -16.20
C ASP A 135 -18.60 10.49 -15.81
N ARG A 136 -19.53 11.31 -16.33
CA ARG A 136 -19.72 12.70 -15.93
C ARG A 136 -20.07 12.81 -14.44
N THR A 137 -21.05 12.03 -13.97
CA THR A 137 -21.44 12.01 -12.56
C THR A 137 -20.29 11.59 -11.65
N ILE A 138 -19.52 10.57 -12.01
CA ILE A 138 -18.36 10.11 -11.22
C ILE A 138 -17.35 11.25 -11.04
N LEU A 139 -17.03 11.98 -12.12
CA LEU A 139 -16.08 13.08 -12.06
C LEU A 139 -16.64 14.27 -11.27
N GLU A 140 -17.88 14.68 -11.51
CA GLU A 140 -18.49 15.78 -10.77
C GLU A 140 -18.56 15.50 -9.27
N VAL A 141 -18.96 14.28 -8.89
CA VAL A 141 -18.96 13.84 -7.48
C VAL A 141 -17.53 13.84 -6.94
N LEU A 142 -16.55 13.29 -7.67
CA LEU A 142 -15.15 13.25 -7.26
C LEU A 142 -14.61 14.63 -6.92
N PHE A 143 -14.80 15.61 -7.81
CA PHE A 143 -14.28 16.96 -7.63
C PHE A 143 -15.08 17.81 -6.65
N SER A 144 -16.37 17.56 -6.48
CA SER A 144 -17.21 18.32 -5.54
C SER A 144 -17.02 17.85 -4.09
N THR A 145 -16.86 16.54 -3.88
CA THR A 145 -16.87 15.93 -2.53
C THR A 145 -15.48 15.52 -2.02
N GLY A 146 -14.48 15.43 -2.91
CA GLY A 146 -13.13 14.96 -2.56
C GLY A 146 -13.09 13.49 -2.11
N LEU A 147 -14.06 12.68 -2.53
CA LEU A 147 -14.08 11.24 -2.25
C LEU A 147 -12.89 10.53 -2.91
N ARG A 148 -12.42 9.44 -2.30
CA ARG A 148 -11.44 8.56 -2.95
C ARG A 148 -12.11 7.78 -4.07
N ILE A 149 -11.35 7.38 -5.09
CA ILE A 149 -11.86 6.56 -6.20
C ILE A 149 -12.63 5.34 -5.70
N HIS A 150 -12.09 4.61 -4.69
CA HIS A 150 -12.78 3.45 -4.12
C HIS A 150 -14.12 3.80 -3.44
N GLU A 151 -14.24 5.02 -2.89
CA GLU A 151 -15.43 5.48 -2.17
C GLU A 151 -16.53 5.70 -3.21
N ILE A 152 -16.20 6.37 -4.34
CA ILE A 152 -17.16 6.70 -5.41
C ILE A 152 -17.67 5.45 -6.12
N VAL A 153 -16.78 4.52 -6.50
CA VAL A 153 -17.20 3.30 -7.21
C VAL A 153 -18.00 2.34 -6.34
N SER A 154 -18.01 2.54 -5.02
CA SER A 154 -18.78 1.73 -4.06
C SER A 154 -20.04 2.46 -3.56
N LEU A 155 -20.35 3.64 -4.09
CA LEU A 155 -21.55 4.37 -3.71
C LEU A 155 -22.80 3.66 -4.21
N ASP A 156 -23.78 3.55 -3.32
CA ASP A 156 -25.15 3.19 -3.65
C ASP A 156 -26.02 4.45 -3.69
N VAL A 157 -26.97 4.50 -4.63
CA VAL A 157 -27.94 5.59 -4.78
C VAL A 157 -28.74 5.78 -3.48
N GLU A 158 -29.00 4.70 -2.74
CA GLU A 158 -29.73 4.75 -1.46
C GLU A 158 -28.98 5.53 -0.35
N GLN A 159 -27.67 5.73 -0.51
CA GLN A 159 -26.85 6.50 0.42
C GLN A 159 -26.97 8.02 0.22
N VAL A 160 -27.55 8.46 -0.91
CA VAL A 160 -27.78 9.88 -1.21
C VAL A 160 -29.10 10.30 -0.57
N LYS A 161 -29.05 11.17 0.43
CA LYS A 161 -30.25 11.72 1.09
C LYS A 161 -30.10 13.21 1.30
N ASN A 162 -31.06 14.01 0.83
CA ASN A 162 -31.07 15.46 1.00
C ASN A 162 -29.77 16.16 0.56
N ASN A 163 -29.14 15.71 -0.54
CA ASN A 163 -27.82 16.15 -1.00
C ASN A 163 -26.68 15.88 -0.01
N GLU A 164 -26.83 14.87 0.85
CA GLU A 164 -25.79 14.39 1.75
C GLU A 164 -25.44 12.94 1.42
N LEU A 165 -24.17 12.60 1.59
CA LEU A 165 -23.60 11.28 1.37
C LEU A 165 -22.87 10.83 2.63
N THR A 166 -23.27 9.69 3.19
CA THR A 166 -22.53 9.06 4.30
C THR A 166 -21.58 8.01 3.74
N ILE A 167 -20.28 8.25 3.86
CA ILE A 167 -19.24 7.37 3.32
C ILE A 167 -18.31 6.86 4.40
N SER A 168 -17.94 5.58 4.31
CA SER A 168 -16.94 4.96 5.18
C SER A 168 -15.60 4.87 4.46
N GLY A 169 -14.64 5.70 4.88
CA GLY A 169 -13.31 5.75 4.26
C GLY A 169 -12.31 4.75 4.85
N LYS A 170 -11.05 4.87 4.41
CA LYS A 170 -9.92 4.09 4.97
C LYS A 170 -9.89 4.19 6.50
N GLY A 171 -9.95 3.04 7.18
CA GLY A 171 -10.01 2.94 8.64
C GLY A 171 -11.42 2.81 9.22
N GLY A 172 -12.45 2.65 8.38
CA GLY A 172 -13.81 2.34 8.81
C GLY A 172 -14.57 3.50 9.45
N LYS A 173 -14.03 4.72 9.40
CA LYS A 173 -14.68 5.90 9.95
C LYS A 173 -15.68 6.46 8.93
N ALA A 174 -16.94 6.54 9.34
CA ALA A 174 -17.99 7.22 8.58
C ALA A 174 -17.77 8.73 8.63
N ARG A 175 -17.97 9.41 7.50
CA ARG A 175 -18.05 10.87 7.39
C ARG A 175 -19.20 11.27 6.50
N LEU A 176 -19.79 12.42 6.80
CA LEU A 176 -20.77 13.08 5.95
C LEU A 176 -20.02 13.93 4.92
N VAL A 177 -20.44 13.86 3.66
CA VAL A 177 -19.99 14.77 2.59
C VAL A 177 -21.21 15.36 1.89
N PHE A 178 -21.03 16.55 1.32
CA PHE A 178 -22.05 17.36 0.66
C PHE A 178 -21.64 17.56 -0.80
#